data_AF-A0A550GLA5-F1
#
_entry.id   AF-A0A550GLA5-F1
#
_cell.length_a   1.000
_cell.length_b   1.000
_cell.length_c   1.000
_cell.angle_alpha   90.00
_cell.angle_beta   90.00
_cell.angle_gamma   90.00
#
_symmetry.space_group_name_H-M   'P 1'
#
loop_
_entity.id
_entity.type
_entity.pdbx_description
1 polymer ?
#
loop_
_entity_poly.entity_id
_entity_poly.type
_entity_poly.pdbx_seq_one_letter_code
_entity_poly.pdbx_strand_id
1 'polypeptide(L)'
;MASCWNFALKAGFATENVRQLVQLAQKAGAVGATQNMIGEAVHAAVLEENALSVVEAFKQVLPNEKIITTKIDFQGTRLVKNEEI
;
A
#
# COMPACT_ATOMS: atom_id res chain seq x y z
N MET A 1 -8.32 2.55 -7.85
CA MET A 1 -7.00 1.87 -7.96
C MET A 1 -6.60 1.59 -9.40
N ALA A 2 -7.46 0.98 -10.25
CA ALA A 2 -7.10 0.67 -11.64
C ALA A 2 -6.59 1.88 -12.46
N SER A 3 -7.26 3.03 -12.39
CA SER A 3 -6.81 4.25 -13.09
C SER A 3 -5.45 4.76 -12.61
N CYS A 4 -5.19 4.66 -11.30
CA CYS A 4 -3.90 5.04 -10.69
C CYS A 4 -2.78 4.11 -11.16
N TRP A 5 -3.05 2.80 -11.21
CA TRP A 5 -2.08 1.84 -11.69
C TRP A 5 -1.76 2.04 -13.17
N ASN A 6 -2.79 2.25 -13.99
CA ASN A 6 -2.61 2.59 -15.41
C ASN A 6 -1.82 3.91 -15.59
N PHE A 7 -2.03 4.90 -14.73
CA PHE A 7 -1.22 6.13 -14.73
C PHE A 7 0.25 5.82 -14.42
N ALA A 8 0.55 5.09 -13.35
CA ALA A 8 1.93 4.75 -12.96
C ALA A 8 2.68 3.99 -14.07
N LEU A 9 1.99 3.06 -14.75
CA LEU A 9 2.52 2.34 -15.91
C LEU A 9 2.82 3.27 -17.10
N LYS A 10 1.85 4.10 -17.49
CA LYS A 10 1.97 4.96 -18.67
C LYS A 10 2.89 6.15 -18.48
N ALA A 11 2.99 6.66 -17.25
CA ALA A 11 3.91 7.73 -16.89
C ALA A 11 5.38 7.24 -16.76
N GLY A 12 5.62 5.93 -16.80
CA GLY A 12 6.96 5.35 -16.69
C GLY A 12 7.50 5.28 -15.25
N PHE A 13 6.64 5.45 -14.24
CA PHE A 13 7.06 5.39 -12.83
C PHE A 13 7.14 3.97 -12.27
N ALA A 14 6.36 3.05 -12.84
CA ALA A 14 6.26 1.67 -12.37
C ALA A 14 7.51 0.84 -12.76
N THR A 15 8.52 0.87 -11.89
CA THR A 15 9.69 -0.02 -11.94
C THR A 15 9.30 -1.48 -11.80
N GLU A 16 10.23 -2.40 -12.07
CA GLU A 16 9.96 -3.84 -11.94
C GLU A 16 9.61 -4.25 -10.50
N ASN A 17 10.29 -3.65 -9.51
CA ASN A 17 9.99 -3.88 -8.09
C ASN A 17 8.55 -3.46 -7.75
N VAL A 18 8.12 -2.29 -8.25
CA VAL A 18 6.75 -1.79 -8.05
C VAL A 18 5.73 -2.72 -8.72
N ARG A 19 6.01 -3.20 -9.94
CA ARG A 19 5.13 -4.14 -10.66
C ARG A 19 5.00 -5.45 -9.89
N GLN A 20 6.11 -5.98 -9.37
CA GLN A 20 6.12 -7.20 -8.57
C GLN A 20 5.27 -7.05 -7.30
N LEU A 21 5.43 -5.96 -6.56
CA LEU A 21 4.63 -5.69 -5.36
C LEU A 21 3.14 -5.55 -5.66
N VAL A 22 2.76 -4.83 -6.72
CA VAL A 22 1.35 -4.70 -7.13
C VAL A 22 0.76 -6.08 -7.46
N GLN A 23 1.49 -6.92 -8.18
CA GLN A 23 1.04 -8.28 -8.51
C GLN A 23 0.90 -9.16 -7.27
N LEU A 24 1.84 -9.09 -6.33
CA LEU A 24 1.76 -9.83 -5.06
C LEU A 24 0.51 -9.44 -4.26
N ALA A 25 0.23 -8.15 -4.13
CA ALA A 25 -0.96 -7.67 -3.44
C ALA A 25 -2.26 -8.16 -4.11
N GLN A 26 -2.35 -8.07 -5.44
CA GLN A 26 -3.52 -8.53 -6.18
C GLN A 26 -3.76 -10.03 -6.01
N LYS A 27 -2.71 -10.85 -6.10
CA LYS A 27 -2.79 -12.30 -5.89
C LYS A 27 -3.18 -12.67 -4.46
N ALA A 28 -2.76 -11.87 -3.49
CA ALA A 28 -3.05 -12.08 -2.07
C ALA A 28 -4.45 -11.62 -1.63
N GLY A 29 -5.25 -11.04 -2.53
CA GLY A 29 -6.65 -10.65 -2.26
C GLY A 29 -6.87 -9.16 -1.99
N ALA A 30 -5.95 -8.29 -2.40
CA ALA A 30 -6.19 -6.85 -2.33
C ALA A 30 -7.33 -6.43 -3.28
N VAL A 31 -8.17 -5.49 -2.81
CA VAL A 31 -9.21 -4.82 -3.64
C VAL A 31 -8.55 -4.03 -4.78
N GLY A 32 -7.36 -3.47 -4.52
CA GLY A 32 -6.50 -2.93 -5.56
C GLY A 32 -5.17 -2.44 -4.97
N ALA A 33 -4.16 -2.35 -5.83
CA ALA A 33 -2.84 -1.87 -5.46
C ALA A 33 -2.27 -0.97 -6.56
N THR A 34 -1.45 0.00 -6.17
CA THR A 34 -0.77 0.92 -7.09
C THR A 34 0.46 1.52 -6.42
N GLN A 35 1.35 2.09 -7.23
CA GLN A 35 2.47 2.88 -6.74
C GLN A 35 1.99 4.11 -5.96
N ASN A 36 2.65 4.43 -4.84
CA ASN A 36 2.58 5.75 -4.23
C ASN A 36 3.23 6.75 -5.19
N MET A 37 2.50 7.80 -5.56
CA MET A 37 2.83 8.77 -6.64
C MET A 37 4.33 8.96 -6.94
N ILE A 38 5.16 9.24 -5.92
CA ILE A 38 6.62 9.41 -6.06
C ILE A 38 7.35 8.40 -5.17
N GLY A 39 8.36 7.74 -5.75
CA GLY A 39 9.22 6.77 -5.07
C GLY A 39 8.87 5.31 -5.35
N GLU A 40 9.74 4.39 -4.95
CA GLU A 40 9.49 2.94 -5.00
C GLU A 40 8.71 2.50 -3.76
N ALA A 41 7.42 2.81 -3.75
CA ALA A 41 6.51 2.36 -2.71
C ALA A 41 5.17 1.99 -3.34
N VAL A 42 4.48 1.00 -2.76
CA VAL A 42 3.16 0.53 -3.19
C VAL A 42 2.21 0.65 -2.02
N HIS A 43 1.00 1.12 -2.28
CA HIS A 43 -0.11 1.01 -1.35
C HIS A 43 -1.19 0.11 -1.92
N ALA A 44 -1.81 -0.68 -1.06
CA ALA A 44 -2.89 -1.59 -1.39
C ALA A 44 -4.11 -1.28 -0.52
N ALA A 45 -5.28 -1.18 -1.16
CA ALA A 45 -6.56 -1.21 -0.47
C ALA A 45 -6.97 -2.66 -0.29
N VAL A 46 -7.24 -3.05 0.96
CA VAL A 46 -7.51 -4.44 1.35
C VAL A 46 -8.74 -4.49 2.24
N LEU A 47 -9.48 -5.59 2.18
CA LEU A 47 -10.47 -5.91 3.21
C LEU A 47 -9.74 -6.43 4.46
N GLU A 48 -10.31 -6.23 5.64
CA GLU A 48 -9.66 -6.52 6.93
C GLU A 48 -9.29 -8.01 7.04
N GLU A 49 -10.15 -8.90 6.54
CA GLU A 49 -9.89 -10.35 6.50
C GLU A 49 -8.71 -10.75 5.62
N ASN A 50 -8.35 -9.94 4.61
CA ASN A 50 -7.26 -10.21 3.69
C ASN A 50 -5.97 -9.46 4.06
N ALA A 51 -5.99 -8.59 5.08
CA ALA A 51 -4.85 -7.75 5.43
C ALA A 51 -3.60 -8.57 5.77
N LEU A 52 -3.75 -9.64 6.57
CA LEU A 52 -2.64 -10.53 6.92
C LEU A 52 -2.06 -11.24 5.69
N SER A 53 -2.90 -11.73 4.78
CA SER A 53 -2.46 -12.39 3.54
C SER A 53 -1.58 -11.46 2.69
N VAL A 54 -2.00 -10.19 2.54
CA VAL A 54 -1.25 -9.20 1.77
C VAL A 54 0.07 -8.83 2.46
N VAL A 55 0.08 -8.71 3.79
CA VAL A 55 1.32 -8.48 4.56
C VAL A 55 2.30 -9.64 4.37
N GLU A 56 1.85 -10.89 4.50
CA GLU A 56 2.71 -12.06 4.29
C GLU A 56 3.22 -12.15 2.85
N ALA A 57 2.44 -11.73 1.86
CA ALA A 57 2.90 -11.65 0.47
C ALA A 57 4.01 -10.60 0.29
N PHE A 58 3.92 -9.44 0.94
CA PHE A 58 4.97 -8.42 0.90
C PHE A 58 6.25 -8.85 1.62
N LYS A 59 6.15 -9.60 2.72
CA LYS A 59 7.31 -10.12 3.46
C LYS A 59 8.21 -11.05 2.63
N GLN A 60 7.70 -11.60 1.53
CA GLN A 60 8.50 -12.43 0.61
C GLN A 60 9.61 -11.63 -0.09
N VAL A 61 9.46 -10.29 -0.19
CA VAL A 61 10.35 -9.42 -0.97
C VAL A 61 10.76 -8.14 -0.23
N LEU A 62 10.13 -7.82 0.90
CA LEU A 62 10.44 -6.65 1.73
C LEU A 62 10.73 -7.06 3.17
N PRO A 63 11.64 -6.35 3.87
CA PRO A 63 11.80 -6.52 5.30
C PRO A 63 10.59 -5.93 6.06
N ASN A 64 10.31 -6.48 7.25
CA ASN A 64 9.09 -6.19 8.01
C ASN A 64 8.91 -4.70 8.31
N GLU A 65 9.99 -3.98 8.61
CA GLU A 65 9.99 -2.54 8.95
C GLU A 65 9.61 -1.63 7.77
N LYS A 66 9.55 -2.17 6.54
CA LYS A 66 9.10 -1.45 5.34
C LYS A 66 7.63 -1.69 5.01
N ILE A 67 6.92 -2.49 5.82
CA ILE A 67 5.51 -2.81 5.63
C ILE A 67 4.71 -2.12 6.73
N ILE A 68 3.80 -1.23 6.33
CA ILE A 68 2.93 -0.50 7.23
C ILE A 68 1.48 -0.86 6.90
N THR A 69 0.71 -1.20 7.93
CA THR A 69 -0.72 -1.46 7.81
C THR A 69 -1.47 -0.45 8.65
N THR A 70 -2.45 0.23 8.05
CA THR A 70 -3.30 1.21 8.75
C THR A 70 -4.74 1.07 8.30
N LYS A 71 -5.68 1.57 9.11
CA LYS A 71 -7.05 1.81 8.67
C LYS A 71 -7.11 3.12 7.88
N ILE A 72 -8.16 3.29 7.07
CA ILE A 72 -8.44 4.57 6.40
C ILE A 72 -8.95 5.54 7.47
N ASP A 73 -8.32 6.70 7.59
CA ASP A 73 -8.81 7.77 8.45
C ASP A 73 -9.82 8.64 7.68
N PHE A 74 -11.01 8.78 8.26
CA PHE A 74 -12.10 9.59 7.73
C PHE A 74 -12.35 10.88 8.55
N GLN A 75 -11.65 11.06 9.68
CA GLN A 75 -11.89 12.19 10.58
C GLN A 75 -11.14 13.46 10.16
N GLY A 76 -10.06 13.32 9.38
CA GLY A 76 -9.20 14.43 9.01
C GLY A 76 -8.34 14.96 10.17
N THR A 77 -7.69 16.10 9.97
CA THR A 77 -6.77 16.69 10.95
C THR A 77 -7.51 17.14 12.21
N ARG A 78 -6.98 16.77 13.39
CA ARG A 78 -7.53 17.16 14.69
C ARG A 78 -6.44 17.77 15.56
N LEU A 79 -6.78 18.83 16.28
CA LEU A 79 -5.92 19.34 17.36
C LEU A 79 -6.07 18.41 18.56
N VAL A 80 -4.98 17.75 18.95
CA VAL A 80 -4.89 16.98 20.18
C VAL A 80 -4.25 17.85 21.25
N LYS A 81 -4.76 17.81 22.48
CA LYS A 81 -4.07 18.41 23.62
C LYS A 81 -2.94 17.46 24.02
N ASN A 82 -1.73 18.00 24.19
CA ASN A 82 -0.68 17.26 24.89
C ASN A 82 -1.07 17.26 26.37
N GLU A 83 -1.51 16.12 26.89
CA GLU A 83 -1.50 15.91 28.34
C GLU A 83 -0.05 15.60 28.72
N GLU A 84 0.50 16.37 29.67
CA GLU A 84 1.82 16.09 30.25
C GLU A 84 1.77 14.69 30.89
N ILE A 85 2.74 13.84 30.51
CA ILE A 85 2.95 12.50 31.08
C ILE A 85 3.55 12.64 32.48
#